data_AF-A0A929GN51-F1
#
_entry.id   AF-A0A929GN51-F1
#
_cell.length_a   1.000
_cell.length_b   1.000
_cell.length_c   1.000
_cell.angle_alpha   90.00
_cell.angle_beta   90.00
_cell.angle_gamma   90.00
#
_symmetry.space_group_name_H-M   'P 1'
#
loop_
_entity.id
_entity.type
_entity.pdbx_description
1 polymer ?
#
loop_
_entity_poly.entity_id
_entity_poly.type
_entity_poly.pdbx_seq_one_letter_code
_entity_poly.pdbx_strand_id
1 'polypeptide(L)'
;MIHLIVGNTGSGKTTYSNNLKKDINGIVFSIDKWNNTLFMKDKTNKDGLEWFLERIERAESLILNLVLQLENTNIDSILDLGLSKFEHREKFRKFANKNGIELKLHFLDILKETRKQRILGRNKTKGETYEFEVTKENFEFMEGWFEKPTDLELENAIIIK
;
A
#
# COMPACT_ATOMS: atom_id res chain seq x y z
N MET A 1 -2.49 14.11 -9.40
CA MET A 1 -3.49 13.09 -9.00
C MET A 1 -2.90 12.08 -8.01
N ILE A 2 -3.73 11.51 -7.13
CA ILE A 2 -3.36 10.41 -6.21
C ILE A 2 -3.92 9.08 -6.71
N HIS A 3 -3.08 8.05 -6.80
CA HIS A 3 -3.47 6.67 -7.05
C HIS A 3 -3.35 5.86 -5.74
N LEU A 4 -4.48 5.45 -5.16
CA LEU A 4 -4.51 4.55 -4.01
C LEU A 4 -4.45 3.09 -4.45
N ILE A 5 -3.41 2.37 -4.05
CA ILE A 5 -3.20 0.97 -4.44
C ILE A 5 -3.66 0.07 -3.30
N VAL A 6 -4.80 -0.60 -3.51
CA VAL A 6 -5.49 -1.38 -2.49
C VAL A 6 -5.51 -2.86 -2.89
N GLY A 7 -5.25 -3.73 -1.92
CA GLY A 7 -5.29 -5.17 -2.12
C GLY A 7 -4.61 -5.90 -0.98
N ASN A 8 -5.08 -7.10 -0.68
CA ASN A 8 -4.55 -7.85 0.45
C ASN A 8 -3.10 -8.33 0.20
N THR A 9 -2.41 -8.75 1.25
CA THR A 9 -1.04 -9.28 1.20
C THR A 9 -0.92 -10.37 0.13
N GLY A 10 0.12 -10.25 -0.71
CA GLY A 10 0.35 -11.15 -1.85
C GLY A 10 -0.44 -10.81 -3.13
N SER A 11 -1.29 -9.78 -3.15
CA SER A 11 -2.06 -9.40 -4.36
C SER A 11 -1.19 -8.88 -5.51
N GLY A 12 0.04 -8.44 -5.23
CA GLY A 12 0.96 -7.90 -6.24
C GLY A 12 0.96 -6.38 -6.34
N LYS A 13 0.49 -5.66 -5.30
CA LYS A 13 0.45 -4.18 -5.24
C LYS A 13 1.76 -3.54 -5.70
N THR A 14 2.89 -3.93 -5.12
CA THR A 14 4.19 -3.32 -5.43
C THR A 14 4.60 -3.51 -6.90
N THR A 15 4.33 -4.69 -7.47
CA THR A 15 4.55 -4.94 -8.90
C THR A 15 3.64 -4.05 -9.74
N TYR A 16 2.35 -3.95 -9.37
CA TYR A 16 1.39 -3.10 -10.04
C TYR A 16 1.80 -1.62 -10.01
N SER A 17 2.15 -1.07 -8.85
CA SER A 17 2.63 0.31 -8.68
C SER A 17 3.86 0.60 -9.53
N ASN A 18 4.80 -0.35 -9.60
CA ASN A 18 6.01 -0.22 -10.41
C ASN A 18 5.78 -0.30 -11.91
N ASN A 19 4.69 -0.93 -12.35
CA ASN A 19 4.27 -0.89 -13.74
C ASN A 19 3.51 0.39 -14.04
N LEU A 20 2.56 0.78 -13.17
CA LEU A 20 1.78 2.00 -13.30
C LEU A 20 2.69 3.24 -13.47
N LYS A 21 3.76 3.37 -12.67
CA LYS A 21 4.71 4.49 -12.79
C LYS A 21 5.46 4.57 -14.13
N LYS A 22 5.44 3.52 -14.95
CA LYS A 22 6.03 3.53 -16.31
C LYS A 22 5.05 4.11 -17.32
N ASP A 23 3.76 3.96 -17.05
CA ASP A 23 2.67 4.38 -17.93
C ASP A 23 2.24 5.83 -17.63
N ILE A 24 2.51 6.31 -16.42
CA ILE A 24 2.18 7.67 -15.97
C ILE A 24 3.42 8.41 -15.45
N ASN A 25 3.39 9.74 -15.49
CA ASN A 25 4.40 10.57 -14.85
C ASN A 25 4.17 10.61 -13.33
N GLY A 26 4.59 9.56 -12.62
CA GLY A 26 4.28 9.40 -11.20
C GLY A 26 5.39 8.81 -10.34
N ILE A 27 5.31 9.09 -9.03
CA ILE A 27 6.24 8.61 -8.01
C ILE A 27 5.54 7.59 -7.10
N VAL A 28 6.21 6.46 -6.86
CA VAL A 28 5.71 5.40 -5.97
C VAL A 28 6.19 5.62 -4.54
N PHE A 29 5.24 5.67 -3.62
CA PHE A 29 5.46 5.60 -2.19
C PHE A 29 5.12 4.19 -1.70
N SER A 30 6.13 3.46 -1.21
CA SER A 30 5.98 2.10 -0.68
C SER A 30 6.27 2.08 0.82
N ILE A 31 5.24 1.81 1.61
CA ILE A 31 5.39 1.80 3.08
C ILE A 31 6.29 0.65 3.54
N ASP A 32 6.22 -0.50 2.87
CA ASP A 32 7.07 -1.65 3.17
C ASP A 32 8.55 -1.30 2.96
N LYS A 33 8.87 -0.58 1.88
CA LYS A 33 10.24 -0.11 1.61
C LYS A 33 10.74 0.81 2.70
N TRP A 34 9.92 1.79 3.07
CA TRP A 34 10.28 2.80 4.06
C TRP A 34 10.42 2.17 5.43
N ASN A 35 9.49 1.31 5.84
CA ASN A 35 9.57 0.62 7.12
C ASN A 35 10.80 -0.29 7.20
N ASN A 36 11.08 -1.06 6.15
CA ASN A 36 12.28 -1.90 6.09
C ASN A 36 13.56 -1.07 6.20
N THR A 37 13.63 0.04 5.47
CA THR A 37 14.81 0.91 5.43
C THR A 37 15.03 1.67 6.74
N LEU A 38 13.96 2.24 7.29
CA LEU A 38 14.05 3.22 8.38
C LEU A 38 13.92 2.60 9.77
N PHE A 39 13.17 1.50 9.92
CA PHE A 39 12.75 1.06 11.26
C PHE A 39 13.03 -0.41 11.56
N MET A 40 13.01 -1.30 10.56
CA MET A 40 13.10 -2.74 10.84
C MET A 40 14.42 -3.16 11.53
N LYS A 41 15.50 -2.39 11.38
CA LYS A 41 16.76 -2.61 12.10
C LYS A 41 16.68 -2.31 13.60
N ASP A 42 15.75 -1.43 14.00
CA ASP A 42 15.54 -1.02 15.40
C ASP A 42 14.45 -1.85 16.09
N LYS A 43 13.81 -2.75 15.35
CA LYS A 43 12.71 -3.58 15.85
C LYS A 43 13.22 -4.65 16.82
N THR A 44 12.56 -4.76 17.96
CA THR A 44 12.79 -5.79 18.97
C THR A 44 11.62 -6.77 19.07
N ASN A 45 11.82 -7.85 19.83
CA ASN A 45 10.79 -8.87 20.09
C ASN A 45 9.62 -8.35 20.94
N LYS A 46 9.78 -7.21 21.63
CA LYS A 46 8.72 -6.59 22.44
C LYS A 46 7.79 -5.70 21.60
N ASP A 47 8.23 -5.33 20.40
CA ASP A 47 7.52 -4.41 19.54
C ASP A 47 6.39 -5.15 18.79
N GLY A 48 5.15 -4.75 19.06
CA GLY A 48 3.97 -5.34 18.45
C GLY A 48 3.41 -4.52 17.28
N LEU A 49 2.11 -4.69 17.04
CA LEU A 49 1.38 -3.98 15.99
C LEU A 49 1.39 -2.46 16.19
N GLU A 50 1.17 -1.97 17.42
CA GLU A 50 1.12 -0.53 17.73
C GLU A 50 2.42 0.20 17.36
N TRP A 51 3.57 -0.42 17.64
CA TRP A 51 4.89 0.11 17.27
C TRP A 51 5.03 0.28 15.75
N PHE A 52 4.45 -0.64 14.98
CA PHE A 52 4.47 -0.60 13.52
C PHE A 52 3.51 0.47 12.99
N LEU A 53 2.31 0.57 13.56
CA LEU A 53 1.32 1.58 13.18
C LEU A 53 1.80 3.01 13.45
N GLU A 54 2.45 3.27 14.58
CA GLU A 54 3.03 4.59 14.90
C GLU A 54 4.07 5.04 13.86
N ARG A 55 4.90 4.11 13.38
CA ARG A 55 5.89 4.37 12.33
C ARG A 55 5.27 4.60 10.95
N ILE A 56 4.24 3.84 10.63
CA ILE A 56 3.45 4.08 9.41
C ILE A 56 2.88 5.49 9.45
N GLU A 57 2.26 5.90 10.55
CA GLU A 57 1.70 7.25 10.70
C GLU A 57 2.75 8.36 10.50
N ARG A 58 3.97 8.17 11.03
CA ARG A 58 5.08 9.12 10.81
C ARG A 58 5.54 9.19 9.36
N ALA A 59 5.71 8.04 8.71
CA ALA A 59 6.06 7.98 7.30
C ALA A 59 4.97 8.66 6.45
N GLU A 60 3.70 8.37 6.74
CA GLU A 60 2.55 8.96 6.05
C GLU A 60 2.48 10.48 6.20
N SER A 61 2.83 11.03 7.36
CA SER A 61 2.90 12.48 7.54
C SER A 61 3.86 13.14 6.54
N LEU A 62 5.04 12.54 6.34
CA LEU A 62 6.01 13.02 5.35
C LEU A 62 5.52 12.77 3.92
N ILE A 63 4.93 11.60 3.64
CA ILE A 63 4.37 11.28 2.33
C ILE A 63 3.30 12.28 1.93
N LEU A 64 2.36 12.61 2.81
CA LEU A 64 1.30 13.58 2.52
C LEU A 64 1.86 14.98 2.24
N ASN A 65 2.94 15.38 2.92
CA ASN A 65 3.62 16.63 2.59
C ASN A 65 4.25 16.59 1.18
N LEU A 66 4.90 15.48 0.82
CA LEU A 66 5.49 15.29 -0.51
C LEU A 66 4.43 15.21 -1.61
N VAL A 67 3.27 14.60 -1.34
CA VAL A 67 2.13 14.55 -2.28
C VAL A 67 1.67 15.96 -2.65
N LEU A 68 1.59 16.90 -1.69
CA LEU A 68 1.26 18.30 -1.99
C LEU A 68 2.30 18.97 -2.89
N GLN A 69 3.59 18.68 -2.67
CA GLN A 69 4.66 19.23 -3.50
C GLN A 69 4.59 18.66 -4.93
N LEU A 70 4.35 17.35 -5.07
CA LEU A 70 4.22 16.69 -6.37
C LEU A 70 3.01 17.20 -7.15
N GLU A 71 1.87 17.39 -6.48
CA GLU A 71 0.67 17.95 -7.11
C GLU A 71 0.95 19.34 -7.72
N ASN A 72 1.65 20.23 -7.00
CA ASN A 72 2.03 21.55 -7.51
C ASN A 72 2.99 21.50 -8.71
N THR A 73 3.59 20.34 -8.98
CA THR A 73 4.50 20.11 -10.12
C THR A 73 3.90 19.21 -11.21
N ASN A 74 2.59 18.92 -11.13
CA ASN A 74 1.89 18.02 -12.06
C ASN A 74 2.53 16.61 -12.15
N ILE A 75 2.97 16.07 -11.00
CA ILE A 75 3.48 14.71 -10.88
C ILE A 75 2.50 13.90 -10.03
N ASP A 76 2.10 12.73 -10.53
CA ASP A 76 1.16 11.87 -9.83
C ASP A 76 1.81 11.13 -8.66
N SER A 77 1.03 10.86 -7.62
CA SER A 77 1.46 10.11 -6.44
C SER A 77 0.82 8.73 -6.40
N ILE A 78 1.61 7.67 -6.42
CA ILE A 78 1.16 6.28 -6.33
C ILE A 78 1.41 5.77 -4.92
N LEU A 79 0.34 5.52 -4.16
CA LEU A 79 0.40 5.17 -2.73
C LEU A 79 0.20 3.66 -2.53
N ASP A 80 1.30 2.91 -2.36
CA ASP A 80 1.32 1.50 -1.95
C ASP A 80 1.60 1.40 -0.43
N LEU A 81 0.57 1.71 0.36
CA LEU A 81 0.68 1.92 1.81
C LEU A 81 -0.07 0.85 2.65
N GLY A 82 -0.35 -0.31 2.06
CA GLY A 82 -1.08 -1.40 2.72
C GLY A 82 -2.60 -1.20 2.76
N LEU A 83 -3.09 -0.01 3.16
CA LEU A 83 -4.46 0.49 2.98
C LEU A 83 -5.58 -0.54 3.28
N SER A 84 -5.37 -1.33 4.33
CA SER A 84 -6.16 -2.56 4.58
C SER A 84 -7.49 -2.31 5.29
N LYS A 85 -7.68 -1.12 5.87
CA LYS A 85 -8.88 -0.73 6.61
C LYS A 85 -9.60 0.41 5.90
N PHE A 86 -10.93 0.42 5.98
CA PHE A 86 -11.75 1.49 5.41
C PHE A 86 -11.32 2.85 5.95
N GLU A 87 -11.20 2.99 7.27
CA GLU A 87 -10.81 4.26 7.92
C GLU A 87 -9.47 4.79 7.41
N HIS A 88 -8.52 3.88 7.14
CA HIS A 88 -7.21 4.24 6.62
C HIS A 88 -7.29 4.74 5.18
N ARG A 89 -8.11 4.13 4.32
CA ARG A 89 -8.38 4.64 2.96
C ARG A 89 -9.14 5.97 3.00
N GLU A 90 -10.08 6.09 3.92
CA GLU A 90 -10.86 7.30 4.15
C GLU A 90 -10.00 8.52 4.52
N LYS A 91 -8.94 8.31 5.32
CA LYS A 91 -7.94 9.34 5.63
C LYS A 91 -7.39 9.99 4.35
N PHE A 92 -7.00 9.18 3.37
CA PHE A 92 -6.46 9.68 2.10
C PHE A 92 -7.54 10.28 1.19
N ARG A 93 -8.76 9.72 1.18
CA ARG A 93 -9.89 10.32 0.43
C ARG A 93 -10.23 11.72 0.96
N LYS A 94 -10.33 11.88 2.28
CA LYS A 94 -10.53 13.19 2.93
C LYS A 94 -9.39 14.16 2.66
N PHE A 95 -8.15 13.67 2.72
CA PHE A 95 -6.98 14.48 2.40
C PHE A 95 -7.02 14.99 0.94
N ALA A 96 -7.29 14.12 -0.03
CA ALA A 96 -7.38 14.48 -1.43
C ALA A 96 -8.49 15.52 -1.67
N ASN A 97 -9.69 15.26 -1.16
CA ASN A 97 -10.83 16.17 -1.25
C ASN A 97 -10.54 17.55 -0.64
N LYS A 98 -9.93 17.59 0.56
CA LYS A 98 -9.59 18.84 1.24
C LYS A 98 -8.63 19.72 0.43
N ASN A 99 -7.73 19.10 -0.34
CA ASN A 99 -6.73 19.80 -1.13
C ASN A 99 -7.11 19.92 -2.62
N GLY A 100 -8.34 19.53 -3.00
CA GLY A 100 -8.79 19.57 -4.40
C GLY A 100 -8.03 18.62 -5.34
N ILE A 101 -7.44 17.56 -4.80
CA ILE A 101 -6.63 16.60 -5.56
C ILE A 101 -7.53 15.45 -6.03
N GLU A 102 -7.48 15.13 -7.32
CA GLU A 102 -8.18 13.94 -7.83
C GLU A 102 -7.58 12.67 -7.23
N LEU A 103 -8.45 11.69 -6.90
CA LEU A 103 -8.04 10.41 -6.34
C LEU A 103 -8.67 9.26 -7.11
N LYS A 104 -7.83 8.31 -7.54
CA LYS A 104 -8.25 7.06 -8.17
C LYS A 104 -7.87 5.86 -7.29
N LEU A 105 -8.85 4.99 -7.03
CA LEU A 105 -8.61 3.73 -6.33
C LEU A 105 -8.31 2.62 -7.34
N HIS A 106 -7.24 1.86 -7.09
CA HIS A 106 -6.86 0.67 -7.85
C HIS A 106 -6.93 -0.54 -6.93
N PHE A 107 -7.92 -1.40 -7.14
CA PHE A 107 -8.16 -2.56 -6.27
C PHE A 107 -7.72 -3.86 -6.93
N LEU A 108 -6.74 -4.52 -6.32
CA LEU A 108 -6.27 -5.84 -6.71
C LEU A 108 -7.07 -6.93 -5.97
N ASP A 109 -8.18 -7.36 -6.58
CA ASP A 109 -9.10 -8.39 -6.08
C ASP A 109 -8.63 -9.80 -6.45
N ILE A 110 -7.46 -10.18 -5.94
CA ILE A 110 -6.81 -11.45 -6.28
C ILE A 110 -7.22 -12.55 -5.29
N LEU A 111 -7.59 -13.73 -5.82
CA LEU A 111 -7.96 -14.91 -5.03
C LEU A 111 -6.89 -15.29 -3.98
N LYS A 112 -7.35 -15.73 -2.81
CA LYS A 112 -6.51 -16.15 -1.67
C LYS A 112 -5.43 -17.15 -2.08
N GLU A 113 -5.81 -18.21 -2.79
CA GLU A 113 -4.87 -19.26 -3.19
C GLU A 113 -3.78 -18.74 -4.12
N THR A 114 -4.13 -17.88 -5.08
CA THR A 114 -3.16 -17.22 -5.96
C THR A 114 -2.17 -16.36 -5.16
N ARG A 115 -2.67 -15.56 -4.21
CA ARG A 115 -1.83 -14.72 -3.34
C ARG A 115 -0.88 -15.55 -2.48
N LYS A 116 -1.37 -16.66 -1.94
CA LYS A 116 -0.58 -17.61 -1.15
C LYS A 116 0.57 -18.22 -1.95
N GLN A 117 0.31 -18.69 -3.18
CA GLN A 117 1.36 -19.21 -4.07
C GLN A 117 2.41 -18.14 -4.40
N ARG A 118 1.98 -16.90 -4.67
CA ARG A 118 2.90 -15.77 -4.93
C ARG A 118 3.81 -15.49 -3.73
N ILE A 119 3.29 -15.53 -2.51
CA ILE A 119 4.09 -15.32 -1.29
C ILE A 119 5.16 -16.40 -1.13
N LEU A 120 4.80 -17.67 -1.30
CA LEU A 120 5.75 -18.79 -1.24
C LEU A 120 6.88 -18.63 -2.25
N GLY A 121 6.53 -18.28 -3.50
CA GLY A 121 7.50 -17.98 -4.54
C GLY A 121 8.42 -16.83 -4.16
N ARG A 122 7.85 -15.70 -3.70
CA ARG A 122 8.60 -14.48 -3.34
C ARG A 122 9.54 -14.70 -2.15
N ASN A 123 9.11 -15.39 -1.11
CA ASN A 123 9.95 -15.66 0.06
C ASN A 123 11.16 -16.53 -0.30
N LYS A 124 11.01 -17.43 -1.28
CA LYS A 124 12.09 -18.28 -1.79
C LYS A 124 13.05 -17.52 -2.71
N THR A 125 12.53 -16.75 -3.67
CA THR A 125 13.36 -16.10 -4.69
C THR A 125 13.99 -14.80 -4.22
N LYS A 126 13.37 -14.09 -3.26
CA LYS A 126 13.83 -12.80 -2.75
C LYS A 126 14.19 -11.80 -3.85
N GLY A 127 13.29 -11.69 -4.84
CA GLY A 127 13.45 -10.80 -6.00
C GLY A 127 13.32 -9.30 -5.66
N GLU A 128 13.27 -8.45 -6.69
CA GLU A 128 13.38 -6.98 -6.57
C GLU A 128 12.35 -6.32 -5.64
N THR A 129 11.16 -6.89 -5.50
CA THR A 129 10.07 -6.36 -4.64
C THR A 129 10.04 -6.99 -3.24
N TYR A 130 11.06 -7.76 -2.88
CA TYR A 130 11.18 -8.37 -1.57
C TYR A 130 11.73 -7.37 -0.55
N GLU A 131 10.94 -7.08 0.47
CA GLU A 131 11.39 -6.27 1.62
C GLU A 131 11.59 -7.13 2.87
N PHE A 132 10.67 -8.05 3.14
CA PHE A 132 10.75 -9.00 4.25
C PHE A 132 9.95 -10.27 3.94
N GLU A 133 10.26 -11.31 4.70
CA GLU A 133 9.52 -12.57 4.65
C GLU A 133 8.10 -12.37 5.18
N VAL A 134 7.11 -12.91 4.47
CA VAL A 134 5.72 -12.98 4.95
C VAL A 134 5.46 -14.41 5.39
N THR A 135 5.35 -14.64 6.69
CA THR A 135 5.07 -15.98 7.21
C THR A 135 3.61 -16.38 6.97
N LYS A 136 3.29 -17.65 7.20
CA LYS A 136 1.92 -18.15 7.14
C LYS A 136 1.03 -17.41 8.14
N GLU A 137 1.54 -17.15 9.34
CA GLU A 137 0.83 -16.44 10.41
C GLU A 137 0.54 -15.00 10.01
N ASN A 138 1.51 -14.31 9.38
CA ASN A 138 1.27 -12.97 8.84
C ASN A 138 0.19 -12.98 7.76
N PHE A 139 0.21 -13.97 6.87
CA PHE A 139 -0.80 -14.08 5.81
C PHE A 139 -2.20 -14.29 6.38
N GLU A 140 -2.39 -15.27 7.27
CA GLU A 140 -3.71 -15.54 7.86
C GLU A 140 -4.20 -14.38 8.74
N PHE A 141 -3.30 -13.68 9.46
CA PHE A 141 -3.66 -12.44 10.15
C PHE A 141 -4.24 -11.40 9.17
N MET A 142 -3.58 -11.18 8.04
CA MET A 142 -4.02 -10.22 7.04
C MET A 142 -5.32 -10.63 6.34
N GLU A 143 -5.63 -11.92 6.25
CA GLU A 143 -6.94 -12.39 5.78
C GLU A 143 -8.09 -11.94 6.68
N GLY A 144 -7.90 -11.94 8.01
CA GLY A 144 -8.89 -11.44 8.95
C GLY A 144 -8.86 -9.92 9.16
N TRP A 145 -7.71 -9.29 8.90
CA TRP A 145 -7.53 -7.85 9.09
C TRP A 145 -8.05 -7.02 7.92
N PHE A 146 -7.95 -7.53 6.69
CA PHE A 146 -8.27 -6.76 5.48
C PHE A 146 -9.78 -6.58 5.27
N GLU A 147 -10.19 -5.33 5.09
CA GLU A 147 -11.54 -4.94 4.72
C GLU A 147 -11.59 -4.68 3.22
N LYS A 148 -12.31 -5.54 2.49
CA LYS A 148 -12.57 -5.34 1.06
C LYS A 148 -13.20 -3.97 0.82
N PRO A 149 -12.79 -3.22 -0.22
CA PRO A 149 -13.45 -1.96 -0.56
C PRO A 149 -14.95 -2.14 -0.75
N THR A 150 -15.72 -1.19 -0.22
CA THR A 150 -17.18 -1.14 -0.35
C THR A 150 -17.59 -0.80 -1.79
N ASP A 151 -18.84 -1.07 -2.17
CA ASP A 151 -19.35 -0.74 -3.50
C ASP A 151 -19.18 0.77 -3.82
N LEU A 152 -19.38 1.63 -2.82
CA LEU A 152 -19.18 3.07 -2.94
C LEU A 152 -17.72 3.45 -3.19
N GLU A 153 -16.76 2.75 -2.58
CA GLU A 153 -15.34 2.93 -2.88
C GLU A 153 -14.97 2.45 -4.29
N LEU A 154 -15.77 1.56 -4.86
CA LEU A 154 -15.51 0.91 -6.15
C LEU A 154 -16.20 1.58 -7.35
N GLU A 155 -17.14 2.51 -7.15
CA GLU A 155 -17.94 3.14 -8.24
C GLU A 155 -17.10 3.66 -9.42
N ASN A 156 -15.90 4.17 -9.15
CA ASN A 156 -14.98 4.69 -10.17
C ASN A 156 -13.57 4.09 -10.08
N ALA A 157 -13.45 2.94 -9.41
CA ALA A 157 -12.18 2.27 -9.18
C ALA A 157 -11.75 1.44 -10.39
N ILE A 158 -10.43 1.26 -10.53
CA ILE A 158 -9.86 0.27 -11.45
C ILE A 158 -9.74 -1.05 -10.69
N ILE A 159 -10.42 -2.10 -11.18
CA ILE A 159 -10.39 -3.43 -10.56
C ILE A 159 -9.49 -4.36 -11.36
N ILE A 160 -8.51 -4.96 -10.67
CA ILE A 160 -7.56 -5.93 -11.21
C ILE A 160 -7.88 -7.29 -10.58
N LYS A 161 -8.00 -8.34 -11.41
CA LYS A 161 -8.37 -9.70 -10.99
C LYS A 161 -7.26 -10.71 -11.28
#